data_AF-A0A3A2Z496-F1
#
_entry.id   AF-A0A3A2Z496-F1
#
_cell.length_a   1.000
_cell.length_b   1.000
_cell.length_c   1.000
_cell.angle_alpha   90.00
_cell.angle_beta   90.00
_cell.angle_gamma   90.00
#
_symmetry.space_group_name_H-M   'P 1'
#
loop_
_entity.id
_entity.type
_entity.pdbx_description
1 polymer ?
#
loop_
_entity_poly.entity_id
_entity_poly.type
_entity_poly.pdbx_seq_one_letter_code
_entity_poly.pdbx_strand_id
1 'polypeptide(L)'
;MLFYIRYYYAMSLYQQPENEDRAVALWESALRDDLPRSSLNVEATLPNLILKLGPIYSRKARSAKQDTDAQTYLQKISSLMPDEAVESSIIFPAKLYLVRYHHVKGDENKAKQITRSVVKLGLEILSDGEDDSDYTACRKLLLAFLTLDNDKNAIAASVLAFLRNRMPCPRSPTDSVPDDPFQYYVAFADCDGGCGRHLASGSAMWWCKYCINIAFDKTSFQKLKEGKSEWRVCDRNHEFLCIPIWDSKRLDTFPRGYVPVGKEVIPFSDWKDRIRRVYIEFDR
;
A
#
# COMPACT_ATOMS: atom_id res chain seq x y z
N MET A 1 -13.65 -11.45 19.74
CA MET A 1 -14.84 -10.60 19.46
C MET A 1 -14.64 -9.14 19.86
N LEU A 2 -14.06 -8.84 21.04
CA LEU A 2 -13.85 -7.46 21.53
C LEU A 2 -13.03 -6.57 20.57
N PHE A 3 -11.97 -7.12 19.95
CA PHE A 3 -11.15 -6.41 18.96
C PHE A 3 -11.97 -5.69 17.89
N TYR A 4 -12.86 -6.42 17.19
CA TYR A 4 -13.63 -5.84 16.08
C TYR A 4 -14.66 -4.83 16.56
N ILE A 5 -15.27 -5.04 17.74
CA ILE A 5 -16.19 -4.06 18.35
C ILE A 5 -15.44 -2.75 18.58
N ARG A 6 -14.26 -2.81 19.20
CA ARG A 6 -13.44 -1.64 19.47
C ARG A 6 -12.94 -0.98 18.18
N TYR A 7 -12.48 -1.77 17.22
CA TYR A 7 -11.99 -1.30 15.93
C TYR A 7 -13.05 -0.53 15.14
N TYR A 8 -14.25 -1.10 14.99
CA TYR A 8 -15.33 -0.48 14.22
C TYR A 8 -15.99 0.69 14.96
N TYR A 9 -16.07 0.64 16.30
CA TYR A 9 -16.52 1.79 17.08
C TYR A 9 -15.56 2.97 16.98
N ALA A 10 -14.24 2.72 17.02
CA ALA A 10 -13.24 3.75 16.76
C ALA A 10 -13.34 4.31 15.33
N MET A 11 -13.64 3.46 14.34
CA MET A 11 -13.85 3.88 12.95
C MET A 11 -15.03 4.86 12.80
N SER A 12 -16.15 4.60 13.48
CA SER A 12 -17.31 5.48 13.43
C SER A 12 -17.05 6.81 14.14
N LEU A 13 -16.39 6.78 15.30
CA LEU A 13 -15.95 7.99 16.00
C LEU A 13 -15.01 8.84 15.13
N TYR A 14 -14.05 8.21 14.44
CA TYR A 14 -13.05 8.91 13.64
C TYR A 14 -13.64 9.75 12.48
N GLN A 15 -14.88 9.45 12.05
CA GLN A 15 -15.56 10.24 11.02
C GLN A 15 -15.81 11.69 11.45
N GLN A 16 -15.84 11.93 12.76
CA GLN A 16 -15.95 13.26 13.36
C GLN A 16 -14.57 13.73 13.85
N PRO A 17 -13.97 14.80 13.27
CA PRO A 17 -12.61 15.25 13.62
C PRO A 17 -12.37 15.48 15.12
N GLU A 18 -13.37 15.98 15.84
CA GLU A 18 -13.34 16.21 17.29
C GLU A 18 -13.16 14.94 18.12
N ASN A 19 -13.46 13.76 17.55
CA ASN A 19 -13.32 12.47 18.21
C ASN A 19 -12.03 11.73 17.83
N GLU A 20 -11.10 12.37 17.10
CA GLU A 20 -9.86 11.72 16.65
C GLU A 20 -9.07 11.09 17.80
N ASP A 21 -8.83 11.82 18.89
CA ASP A 21 -8.02 11.30 19.99
C ASP A 21 -8.71 10.13 20.72
N ARG A 22 -10.06 10.13 20.77
CA ARG A 22 -10.83 9.01 21.32
C ARG A 22 -10.74 7.78 20.42
N ALA A 23 -10.85 7.95 19.11
CA ALA A 23 -10.68 6.86 18.15
C ALA A 23 -9.25 6.27 18.21
N VAL A 24 -8.23 7.13 18.29
CA VAL A 24 -6.83 6.71 18.46
C VAL A 24 -6.65 5.90 19.73
N ALA A 25 -7.17 6.36 20.88
CA ALA A 25 -7.06 5.63 22.14
C ALA A 25 -7.70 4.23 22.07
N LEU A 26 -8.83 4.09 21.38
CA LEU A 26 -9.50 2.81 21.17
C LEU A 26 -8.70 1.89 20.24
N TRP A 27 -8.16 2.38 19.12
CA TRP A 27 -7.30 1.56 18.26
C TRP A 27 -6.00 1.16 18.95
N GLU A 28 -5.40 2.05 19.74
CA GLU A 28 -4.24 1.75 20.57
C GLU A 28 -4.53 0.64 21.60
N SER A 29 -5.69 0.67 22.26
CA SER A 29 -6.10 -0.38 23.19
C SER A 29 -6.44 -1.69 22.46
N ALA A 30 -7.03 -1.62 21.26
CA ALA A 30 -7.22 -2.80 20.41
C ALA A 30 -5.88 -3.46 20.03
N LEU A 31 -4.86 -2.65 19.73
CA LEU A 31 -3.51 -3.12 19.40
C LEU A 31 -2.82 -3.78 20.60
N ARG A 32 -2.85 -3.13 21.77
CA ARG A 32 -2.08 -3.58 22.95
C ARG A 32 -2.78 -4.66 23.76
N ASP A 33 -4.10 -4.56 23.90
CA ASP A 33 -4.85 -5.36 24.87
C ASP A 33 -5.65 -6.48 24.20
N ASP A 34 -6.29 -6.19 23.05
CA ASP A 34 -7.22 -7.14 22.43
C ASP A 34 -6.54 -8.09 21.45
N LEU A 35 -5.74 -7.56 20.52
CA LEU A 35 -5.14 -8.35 19.45
C LEU A 35 -4.25 -9.48 20.00
N PRO A 36 -3.30 -9.24 20.92
CA PRO A 36 -2.42 -10.29 21.44
C PRO A 36 -3.15 -11.35 22.26
N ARG A 37 -4.32 -11.01 22.81
CA ARG A 37 -5.14 -11.91 23.64
C ARG A 37 -6.27 -12.59 22.86
N SER A 38 -6.36 -12.31 21.57
CA SER A 38 -7.40 -12.86 20.70
C SER A 38 -6.91 -14.11 19.96
N SER A 39 -7.84 -14.92 19.46
CA SER A 39 -7.55 -16.01 18.53
C SER A 39 -7.44 -15.54 17.07
N LEU A 40 -7.29 -14.23 16.84
CA LEU A 40 -7.21 -13.68 15.48
C LEU A 40 -5.82 -13.93 14.91
N ASN A 41 -5.75 -14.13 13.60
CA ASN A 41 -4.48 -14.15 12.89
C ASN A 41 -3.87 -12.74 12.93
N VAL A 42 -2.72 -12.58 13.61
CA VAL A 42 -2.08 -11.28 13.84
C VAL A 42 -1.63 -10.67 12.52
N GLU A 43 -1.06 -11.46 11.62
CA GLU A 43 -0.52 -11.01 10.34
C GLU A 43 -1.61 -10.44 9.42
N ALA A 44 -2.80 -11.03 9.44
CA ALA A 44 -3.97 -10.57 8.68
C ALA A 44 -4.70 -9.40 9.36
N THR A 45 -4.66 -9.32 10.69
CA THR A 45 -5.45 -8.35 11.44
C THR A 45 -4.69 -7.05 11.71
N LEU A 46 -3.39 -7.14 12.02
CA LEU A 46 -2.54 -6.00 12.35
C LEU A 46 -2.49 -4.91 11.26
N PRO A 47 -2.45 -5.22 9.95
CA PRO A 47 -2.49 -4.21 8.90
C PRO A 47 -3.67 -3.25 9.03
N ASN A 48 -4.84 -3.71 9.52
CA ASN A 48 -6.00 -2.86 9.73
C ASN A 48 -5.72 -1.73 10.74
N LEU A 49 -5.01 -2.03 11.84
CA LEU A 49 -4.63 -1.02 12.82
C LEU A 49 -3.52 -0.10 12.30
N ILE A 50 -2.54 -0.66 11.59
CA ILE A 50 -1.45 0.12 10.98
C ILE A 50 -2.01 1.16 10.00
N LEU A 51 -3.04 0.81 9.20
CA LEU A 51 -3.71 1.72 8.26
C LEU A 51 -4.48 2.86 8.95
N LYS A 52 -4.83 2.72 10.23
CA LYS A 52 -5.55 3.76 10.98
C LYS A 52 -4.61 4.62 11.80
N LEU A 53 -3.70 4.01 12.55
CA LEU A 53 -2.78 4.72 13.45
C LEU A 53 -1.60 5.35 12.70
N GLY A 54 -1.05 4.64 11.71
CA GLY A 54 0.14 5.07 10.97
C GLY A 54 0.02 6.46 10.32
N PRO A 55 -1.05 6.76 9.55
CA PRO A 55 -1.22 8.08 8.93
C PRO A 55 -1.36 9.20 9.95
N ILE A 56 -2.04 8.93 11.07
CA ILE A 56 -2.27 9.90 12.15
C ILE A 56 -0.94 10.25 12.83
N TYR A 57 -0.18 9.24 13.26
CA TYR A 57 1.13 9.46 13.87
C TYR A 57 2.11 10.12 12.90
N SER A 58 2.11 9.71 11.64
CA SER A 58 2.96 10.31 10.61
C SER A 58 2.62 11.79 10.39
N ARG A 59 1.32 12.15 10.36
CA ARG A 59 0.87 13.54 10.28
C ARG A 59 1.24 14.34 11.53
N LYS A 60 1.02 13.80 12.74
CA LYS A 60 1.37 14.45 14.00
C LYS A 60 2.90 14.67 14.10
N ALA A 61 3.71 13.69 13.68
CA ALA A 61 5.17 13.82 13.61
C ALA A 61 5.60 14.95 12.66
N ARG A 62 5.03 15.03 11.44
CA ARG A 62 5.38 16.08 10.47
C ARG A 62 4.96 17.48 10.93
N SER A 63 3.87 17.58 11.69
CA SER A 63 3.29 18.85 12.14
C SER A 63 3.84 19.30 13.49
N ALA A 64 4.69 18.49 14.14
CA ALA A 64 5.31 18.81 15.41
C ALA A 64 6.21 20.04 15.29
N LYS A 65 6.16 20.91 16.32
CA LYS A 65 6.99 22.12 16.39
C LYS A 65 8.38 21.84 16.96
N GLN A 66 8.50 20.81 17.78
CA GLN A 66 9.74 20.38 18.42
C GLN A 66 10.11 18.98 17.95
N ASP A 67 11.40 18.71 17.79
CA ASP A 67 11.89 17.41 17.36
C ASP A 67 11.57 16.30 18.37
N THR A 68 11.52 16.63 19.66
CA THR A 68 11.11 15.70 20.73
C THR A 68 9.68 15.20 20.56
N ASP A 69 8.76 16.09 20.17
CA ASP A 69 7.38 15.74 19.88
C ASP A 69 7.29 14.88 18.62
N ALA A 70 8.04 15.24 17.57
CA ALA A 70 8.11 14.44 16.35
C ALA A 70 8.60 13.02 16.66
N GLN A 71 9.67 12.91 17.43
CA GLN A 71 10.30 11.64 17.80
C GLN A 71 9.34 10.74 18.61
N THR A 72 8.50 11.33 19.46
CA THR A 72 7.46 10.59 20.20
C THR A 72 6.51 9.87 19.25
N TYR A 73 6.05 10.54 18.18
CA TYR A 73 5.16 9.92 17.19
C TYR A 73 5.88 8.93 16.28
N LEU A 74 7.15 9.17 15.93
CA LEU A 74 7.96 8.21 15.17
C LEU A 74 8.20 6.91 15.97
N GLN A 75 8.41 7.04 17.28
CA GLN A 75 8.50 5.88 18.17
C GLN A 75 7.17 5.13 18.22
N LYS A 76 6.03 5.85 18.29
CA LYS A 76 4.70 5.22 18.21
C LYS A 76 4.48 4.45 16.91
N ILE A 77 4.98 4.93 15.76
CA ILE A 77 4.93 4.19 14.48
C ILE A 77 5.78 2.93 14.57
N SER A 78 6.98 3.03 15.15
CA SER A 78 7.89 1.90 15.30
C SER A 78 7.29 0.80 16.18
N SER A 79 6.55 1.19 17.23
CA SER A 79 5.85 0.26 18.13
C SER A 79 4.51 -0.26 17.60
N LEU A 80 4.11 0.06 16.36
CA LEU A 80 2.90 -0.52 15.76
C LEU A 80 3.08 -1.99 15.39
N MET A 81 4.33 -2.45 15.28
CA MET A 81 4.66 -3.85 15.03
C MET A 81 4.99 -4.50 16.38
N PRO A 82 4.18 -5.44 16.88
CA PRO A 82 4.50 -6.18 18.09
C PRO A 82 5.68 -7.14 17.84
N ASP A 83 6.43 -7.48 18.89
CA ASP A 83 7.66 -8.28 18.78
C ASP A 83 7.40 -9.68 18.22
N GLU A 84 6.20 -10.22 18.44
CA GLU A 84 5.78 -11.53 17.96
C GLU A 84 5.40 -11.53 16.46
N ALA A 85 5.21 -10.36 15.86
CA ALA A 85 4.80 -10.26 14.46
C ALA A 85 5.99 -10.45 13.51
N VAL A 86 5.88 -11.43 12.62
CA VAL A 86 6.88 -11.67 11.58
C VAL A 86 6.72 -10.62 10.48
N GLU A 87 7.63 -9.65 10.42
CA GLU A 87 7.54 -8.52 9.50
C GLU A 87 7.46 -8.96 8.02
N SER A 88 8.13 -10.05 7.66
CA SER A 88 8.08 -10.57 6.28
C SER A 88 6.67 -11.03 5.88
N SER A 89 5.90 -11.56 6.83
CA SER A 89 4.52 -12.03 6.64
C SER A 89 3.51 -10.88 6.53
N ILE A 90 3.90 -9.66 6.89
CA ILE A 90 3.01 -8.50 6.88
C ILE A 90 3.07 -7.77 5.54
N ILE A 91 1.96 -7.76 4.81
CA ILE A 91 1.84 -7.13 3.49
C ILE A 91 2.23 -5.64 3.56
N PHE A 92 1.87 -4.95 4.64
CA PHE A 92 2.07 -3.53 4.80
C PHE A 92 2.78 -3.19 6.12
N PRO A 93 4.13 -3.11 6.13
CA PRO A 93 4.87 -2.85 7.35
C PRO A 93 4.79 -1.36 7.75
N ALA A 94 4.55 -1.10 9.05
CA ALA A 94 4.37 0.25 9.59
C ALA A 94 5.56 1.19 9.34
N LYS A 95 6.78 0.65 9.18
CA LYS A 95 8.00 1.44 8.90
C LYS A 95 7.92 2.25 7.61
N LEU A 96 7.03 1.92 6.67
CA LEU A 96 6.80 2.73 5.47
C LEU A 96 6.32 4.15 5.80
N TYR A 97 5.66 4.37 6.94
CA TYR A 97 5.36 5.74 7.41
C TYR A 97 6.60 6.50 7.87
N LEU A 98 7.60 5.81 8.42
CA LEU A 98 8.91 6.39 8.75
C LEU A 98 9.66 6.77 7.47
N VAL A 99 9.62 5.89 6.46
CA VAL A 99 10.19 6.18 5.13
C VAL A 99 9.62 7.47 4.57
N ARG A 100 8.28 7.58 4.49
CA ARG A 100 7.63 8.80 3.98
C ARG A 100 7.97 10.03 4.81
N TYR A 101 8.08 9.90 6.14
CA TYR A 101 8.48 11.00 7.01
C TYR A 101 9.88 11.53 6.67
N HIS A 102 10.89 10.64 6.63
CA HIS A 102 12.28 11.02 6.35
C HIS A 102 12.44 11.56 4.92
N HIS A 103 11.79 10.93 3.95
CA HIS A 103 11.81 11.39 2.55
C HIS A 103 11.23 12.80 2.40
N VAL A 104 10.06 13.09 2.99
CA VAL A 104 9.45 14.44 2.94
C VAL A 104 10.30 15.48 3.68
N LYS A 105 11.08 15.08 4.68
CA LYS A 105 12.05 15.95 5.38
C LYS A 105 13.37 16.13 4.62
N GLY A 106 13.57 15.43 3.49
CA GLY A 106 14.79 15.48 2.69
C GLY A 106 15.91 14.56 3.18
N ASP A 107 15.67 13.69 4.17
CA ASP A 107 16.64 12.70 4.66
C ASP A 107 16.55 11.41 3.82
N GLU A 108 17.00 11.52 2.57
CA GLU A 108 16.99 10.43 1.59
C GLU A 108 17.76 9.19 2.05
N ASN A 109 18.87 9.40 2.78
CA ASN A 109 19.71 8.31 3.25
C ASN A 109 18.96 7.47 4.28
N LYS A 110 18.32 8.11 5.28
CA LYS A 110 17.54 7.39 6.27
C LYS A 110 16.32 6.72 5.65
N ALA A 111 15.63 7.40 4.73
CA ALA A 111 14.48 6.84 4.01
C ALA A 111 14.86 5.58 3.20
N LYS A 112 16.00 5.59 2.51
CA LYS A 112 16.53 4.42 1.80
C LYS A 112 16.97 3.30 2.74
N GLN A 113 17.66 3.63 3.84
CA GLN A 113 18.08 2.65 4.85
C GLN A 113 16.89 1.87 5.42
N ILE A 114 15.80 2.55 5.77
CA ILE A 114 14.59 1.91 6.31
C ILE A 114 13.91 1.05 5.22
N THR A 115 13.83 1.57 3.98
CA THR A 115 13.21 0.88 2.84
C THR A 115 13.95 -0.38 2.41
N ARG A 116 15.28 -0.45 2.60
CA ARG A 116 16.17 -1.54 2.15
C ARG A 116 15.62 -2.94 2.42
N SER A 117 15.16 -3.17 3.64
CA SER A 117 14.64 -4.48 4.05
C SER A 117 13.32 -4.86 3.36
N VAL A 118 12.41 -3.89 3.10
CA VAL A 118 11.17 -4.14 2.36
C VAL A 118 11.46 -4.50 0.91
N VAL A 119 12.36 -3.72 0.27
CA VAL A 119 12.73 -3.95 -1.12
C VAL A 119 13.47 -5.27 -1.29
N LYS A 120 14.41 -5.57 -0.39
CA LYS A 120 15.13 -6.85 -0.40
C LYS A 120 14.16 -8.03 -0.33
N LEU A 121 13.25 -8.05 0.63
CA LEU A 121 12.26 -9.10 0.76
C LEU A 121 11.38 -9.22 -0.50
N GLY A 122 10.89 -8.11 -1.04
CA GLY A 122 10.09 -8.12 -2.26
C GLY A 122 10.84 -8.72 -3.45
N LEU A 123 12.13 -8.40 -3.62
CA LEU A 123 12.94 -8.97 -4.69
C LEU A 123 13.29 -10.45 -4.48
N GLU A 124 13.46 -10.88 -3.23
CA GLU A 124 13.69 -12.28 -2.87
C GLU A 124 12.47 -13.14 -3.21
N ILE A 125 11.28 -12.71 -2.81
CA ILE A 125 10.01 -13.38 -3.15
C ILE A 125 9.84 -13.44 -4.68
N LEU A 126 10.01 -12.33 -5.41
CA LEU A 126 9.90 -12.36 -6.88
C LEU A 126 10.98 -13.23 -7.59
N SER A 127 11.92 -13.81 -6.85
CA SER A 127 13.00 -14.66 -7.36
C SER A 127 12.91 -16.11 -6.87
N ASP A 128 11.95 -16.46 -6.02
CA ASP A 128 11.78 -17.82 -5.49
C ASP A 128 11.17 -18.80 -6.50
N GLY A 129 10.51 -18.27 -7.55
CA GLY A 129 9.89 -19.05 -8.62
C GLY A 129 8.47 -19.52 -8.30
N GLU A 130 7.88 -19.07 -7.18
CA GLU A 130 6.52 -19.36 -6.76
C GLU A 130 5.57 -18.21 -7.16
N ASP A 131 4.80 -18.41 -8.23
CA ASP A 131 3.93 -17.37 -8.79
C ASP A 131 2.83 -16.88 -7.80
N ASP A 132 2.43 -17.70 -6.83
CA ASP A 132 1.34 -17.39 -5.87
C ASP A 132 1.71 -16.25 -4.90
N SER A 133 2.99 -16.04 -4.64
CA SER A 133 3.50 -15.02 -3.71
C SER A 133 3.86 -13.71 -4.41
N ASP A 134 3.97 -13.72 -5.73
CA ASP A 134 4.43 -12.60 -6.56
C ASP A 134 3.55 -11.36 -6.44
N TYR A 135 2.24 -11.57 -6.33
CA TYR A 135 1.29 -10.49 -6.16
C TYR A 135 1.58 -9.71 -4.87
N THR A 136 1.84 -10.43 -3.77
CA THR A 136 2.19 -9.84 -2.47
C THR A 136 3.52 -9.11 -2.54
N ALA A 137 4.52 -9.68 -3.22
CA ALA A 137 5.81 -9.05 -3.41
C ALA A 137 5.73 -7.76 -4.23
N CYS A 138 4.97 -7.78 -5.33
CA CYS A 138 4.72 -6.60 -6.15
C CYS A 138 3.99 -5.50 -5.36
N ARG A 139 3.01 -5.86 -4.52
CA ARG A 139 2.32 -4.90 -3.65
C ARG A 139 3.26 -4.28 -2.62
N LYS A 140 4.13 -5.07 -1.98
CA LYS A 140 5.17 -4.56 -1.07
C LYS A 140 6.10 -3.56 -1.78
N LEU A 141 6.56 -3.90 -2.98
CA LEU A 141 7.44 -3.03 -3.78
C LEU A 141 6.73 -1.74 -4.23
N LEU A 142 5.48 -1.83 -4.69
CA LEU A 142 4.66 -0.65 -4.98
C LEU A 142 4.64 0.30 -3.78
N LEU A 143 4.28 -0.19 -2.60
CA LEU A 143 4.14 0.64 -1.41
C LEU A 143 5.48 1.24 -0.98
N ALA A 144 6.58 0.49 -1.08
CA ALA A 144 7.92 1.01 -0.82
C ALA A 144 8.27 2.17 -1.77
N PHE A 145 8.09 1.98 -3.09
CA PHE A 145 8.41 3.01 -4.07
C PHE A 145 7.47 4.22 -4.01
N LEU A 146 6.19 4.00 -3.67
CA LEU A 146 5.20 5.05 -3.45
C LEU A 146 5.64 6.03 -2.36
N THR A 147 6.23 5.53 -1.26
CA THR A 147 6.66 6.38 -0.14
C THR A 147 7.89 7.25 -0.45
N LEU A 148 8.64 6.90 -1.49
CA LEU A 148 9.88 7.55 -1.93
C LEU A 148 9.71 8.37 -3.22
N ASP A 149 8.47 8.65 -3.62
CA ASP A 149 8.16 9.36 -4.86
C ASP A 149 8.77 8.71 -6.13
N ASN A 150 9.08 7.41 -6.07
CA ASN A 150 9.60 6.66 -7.22
C ASN A 150 8.45 6.07 -8.04
N ASP A 151 7.67 6.98 -8.63
CA ASP A 151 6.45 6.67 -9.37
C ASP A 151 6.70 5.67 -10.52
N LYS A 152 7.86 5.73 -11.17
CA LYS A 152 8.23 4.82 -12.26
C LYS A 152 8.31 3.36 -11.77
N ASN A 153 9.02 3.13 -10.67
CA ASN A 153 9.15 1.78 -10.12
C ASN A 153 7.89 1.32 -9.39
N ALA A 154 7.13 2.24 -8.78
CA ALA A 154 5.81 1.97 -8.22
C ALA A 154 4.85 1.42 -9.29
N ILE A 155 4.74 2.11 -10.44
CA ILE A 155 3.94 1.65 -11.58
C ILE A 155 4.51 0.33 -12.14
N ALA A 156 5.83 0.21 -12.29
CA ALA A 156 6.45 -1.02 -12.80
C ALA A 156 6.09 -2.25 -11.93
N ALA A 157 6.11 -2.11 -10.61
CA ALA A 157 5.73 -3.17 -9.68
C ALA A 157 4.24 -3.56 -9.84
N SER A 158 3.34 -2.59 -9.99
CA SER A 158 1.92 -2.88 -10.25
C SER A 158 1.70 -3.57 -11.59
N VAL A 159 2.38 -3.13 -12.65
CA VAL A 159 2.27 -3.77 -13.97
C VAL A 159 2.83 -5.19 -13.93
N LEU A 160 3.93 -5.43 -13.21
CA LEU A 160 4.47 -6.76 -13.01
C LEU A 160 3.43 -7.68 -12.34
N ALA A 161 2.72 -7.19 -11.32
CA ALA A 161 1.62 -7.93 -10.69
C ALA A 161 0.56 -8.32 -11.73
N PHE A 162 0.16 -7.38 -12.59
CA PHE A 162 -0.84 -7.62 -13.64
C PHE A 162 -0.36 -8.60 -14.72
N LEU A 163 0.93 -8.57 -15.06
CA LEU A 163 1.51 -9.47 -16.06
C LEU A 163 1.59 -10.91 -15.55
N ARG A 164 1.88 -11.11 -14.25
CA ARG A 164 2.04 -12.45 -13.66
C ARG A 164 0.72 -13.07 -13.22
N ASN A 165 -0.26 -12.27 -12.78
CA ASN A 165 -1.55 -12.75 -12.28
C ASN A 165 -2.65 -12.71 -13.35
N ARG A 166 -2.29 -12.98 -14.61
CA ARG A 166 -3.28 -13.12 -15.68
C ARG A 166 -3.99 -14.46 -15.49
N MET A 167 -5.24 -14.45 -15.03
CA MET A 167 -6.06 -15.65 -15.11
C MET A 167 -6.32 -15.99 -16.59
N PRO A 168 -6.04 -17.23 -17.05
CA PRO A 168 -6.45 -17.66 -18.38
C PRO A 168 -7.98 -17.67 -18.47
N CYS A 169 -8.56 -17.16 -19.57
CA CYS A 169 -9.97 -17.42 -19.87
C CYS A 169 -10.20 -18.94 -19.96
N PRO A 170 -11.15 -19.53 -19.20
CA PRO A 170 -11.82 -20.72 -19.70
C PRO A 170 -12.66 -20.27 -20.89
N ARG A 171 -12.28 -20.68 -22.11
CA ARG A 171 -13.19 -20.54 -23.26
C ARG A 171 -14.33 -21.55 -23.04
N SER A 172 -15.44 -21.14 -22.42
CA SER A 172 -16.69 -21.88 -22.58
C SER A 172 -17.26 -21.53 -23.97
N PRO A 173 -17.61 -22.50 -24.83
CA PRO A 173 -18.15 -22.21 -26.16
C PRO A 173 -19.58 -21.65 -26.14
N THR A 174 -20.23 -21.53 -24.97
CA THR A 174 -21.69 -21.43 -24.88
C THR A 174 -22.24 -20.25 -24.07
N ASP A 175 -21.41 -19.42 -23.44
CA ASP A 175 -21.96 -18.38 -22.57
C ASP A 175 -22.06 -17.03 -23.29
N SER A 176 -23.29 -16.73 -23.71
CA SER A 176 -23.75 -15.40 -24.12
C SER A 176 -24.02 -14.53 -22.89
N VAL A 177 -22.98 -14.28 -22.09
CA VAL A 177 -23.03 -13.27 -21.03
C VAL A 177 -22.48 -11.96 -21.62
N PRO A 178 -23.09 -10.79 -21.35
CA PRO A 178 -22.64 -9.54 -21.96
C PRO A 178 -21.18 -9.26 -21.65
N ASP A 179 -20.46 -8.72 -22.63
CA ASP A 179 -19.08 -8.24 -22.52
C ASP A 179 -18.91 -7.32 -21.29
N ASP A 180 -18.63 -7.90 -20.12
CA ASP A 180 -18.10 -7.17 -18.98
C ASP A 180 -16.57 -7.27 -19.04
N PRO A 181 -15.87 -6.24 -19.54
CA PRO A 181 -14.41 -6.23 -19.62
C PRO A 181 -13.71 -6.27 -18.25
N PHE A 182 -14.47 -6.23 -17.13
CA PHE A 182 -13.94 -6.26 -15.77
C PHE A 182 -14.01 -7.63 -15.09
N GLN A 183 -14.60 -8.67 -15.71
CA GLN A 183 -14.88 -9.95 -15.05
C GLN A 183 -13.64 -10.87 -14.84
N TYR A 184 -12.43 -10.44 -15.24
CA TYR A 184 -11.28 -11.34 -15.41
C TYR A 184 -9.95 -10.90 -14.78
N TYR A 185 -9.97 -9.98 -13.80
CA TYR A 185 -8.74 -9.52 -13.12
C TYR A 185 -8.80 -9.74 -11.61
N VAL A 186 -7.74 -10.33 -11.06
CA VAL A 186 -7.53 -10.38 -9.61
C VAL A 186 -7.47 -8.94 -9.10
N ALA A 187 -8.39 -8.58 -8.20
CA ALA A 187 -8.45 -7.26 -7.60
C ALA A 187 -7.08 -6.91 -7.02
N PHE A 188 -6.52 -5.77 -7.39
CA PHE A 188 -5.25 -5.26 -6.90
C PHE A 188 -5.39 -4.51 -5.57
N ALA A 189 -6.53 -3.85 -5.39
CA ALA A 189 -6.97 -3.20 -4.16
C ALA A 189 -8.48 -3.00 -4.19
N ASP A 190 -9.06 -2.63 -3.05
CA ASP A 190 -10.40 -2.07 -3.00
C ASP A 190 -10.35 -0.55 -3.08
N CYS A 191 -11.39 0.08 -3.61
CA CYS A 191 -11.52 1.52 -3.54
C CYS A 191 -11.93 1.94 -2.12
N ASP A 192 -11.05 2.68 -1.44
CA ASP A 192 -11.28 3.17 -0.09
C ASP A 192 -12.31 4.31 -0.01
N GLY A 193 -12.87 4.75 -1.14
CA GLY A 193 -13.92 5.76 -1.21
C GLY A 193 -15.31 5.30 -0.74
N GLY A 194 -15.47 4.03 -0.37
CA GLY A 194 -16.75 3.46 0.08
C GLY A 194 -17.72 3.11 -1.05
N CYS A 195 -17.27 3.11 -2.31
CA CYS A 195 -18.11 2.82 -3.47
C CYS A 195 -18.25 1.33 -3.80
N GLY A 196 -17.57 0.44 -3.06
CA GLY A 196 -17.59 -1.01 -3.26
C GLY A 196 -16.91 -1.51 -4.54
N ARG A 197 -16.12 -0.68 -5.24
CA ARG A 197 -15.42 -1.09 -6.47
C ARG A 197 -14.07 -1.71 -6.15
N HIS A 198 -13.75 -2.80 -6.85
CA HIS A 198 -12.42 -3.38 -6.91
C HIS A 198 -11.57 -2.65 -7.95
N LEU A 199 -10.31 -2.40 -7.60
CA LEU A 199 -9.32 -1.74 -8.42
C LEU A 199 -8.39 -2.79 -9.03
N ALA A 200 -8.23 -2.81 -10.34
CA ALA A 200 -7.45 -3.81 -11.05
C ALA A 200 -6.79 -3.19 -12.29
N SER A 201 -6.10 -3.98 -13.11
CA SER A 201 -5.41 -3.49 -14.30
C SER A 201 -6.33 -2.75 -15.29
N GLY A 202 -7.60 -3.15 -15.39
CA GLY A 202 -8.62 -2.50 -16.22
C GLY A 202 -9.10 -1.14 -15.72
N SER A 203 -8.71 -0.69 -14.53
CA SER A 203 -9.13 0.60 -13.96
C SER A 203 -7.93 1.50 -13.64
N ALA A 204 -8.13 2.80 -13.83
CA ALA A 204 -7.19 3.79 -13.31
C ALA A 204 -7.34 3.88 -11.79
N MET A 205 -6.22 4.04 -11.08
CA MET A 205 -6.18 4.02 -9.62
C MET A 205 -5.33 5.17 -9.09
N TRP A 206 -5.79 5.83 -8.02
CA TRP A 206 -5.09 6.93 -7.37
C TRP A 206 -4.67 6.52 -5.96
N TRP A 207 -3.37 6.26 -5.78
CA TRP A 207 -2.77 5.80 -4.53
C TRP A 207 -2.22 6.95 -3.72
N CYS A 208 -2.67 7.10 -2.46
CA CYS A 208 -2.22 8.18 -1.59
C CYS A 208 -0.79 7.93 -1.09
N LYS A 209 0.09 8.91 -1.28
CA LYS A 209 1.50 8.83 -0.86
C LYS A 209 1.72 9.00 0.66
N TYR A 210 0.71 9.51 1.38
CA TYR A 210 0.80 9.83 2.81
C TYR A 210 0.02 8.88 3.71
N CYS A 211 -1.19 8.50 3.29
CA CYS A 211 -1.97 7.51 4.02
C CYS A 211 -1.44 6.09 3.76
N ILE A 212 -0.77 5.87 2.61
CA ILE A 212 -0.18 4.61 2.16
C ILE A 212 -1.18 3.45 2.12
N ASN A 213 -1.17 2.67 1.04
CA ASN A 213 -2.13 1.57 0.86
C ASN A 213 -3.61 2.02 0.98
N ILE A 214 -3.86 3.28 0.62
CA ILE A 214 -5.17 3.87 0.40
C ILE A 214 -5.26 4.24 -1.07
N ALA A 215 -6.23 3.69 -1.78
CA ALA A 215 -6.42 3.83 -3.20
C ALA A 215 -7.87 4.20 -3.54
N PHE A 216 -8.03 5.02 -4.57
CA PHE A 216 -9.33 5.44 -5.06
C PHE A 216 -9.48 5.13 -6.54
N ASP A 217 -10.69 4.80 -6.95
CA ASP A 217 -11.09 4.94 -8.34
C ASP A 217 -11.20 6.43 -8.74
N LYS A 218 -11.48 6.69 -10.02
CA LYS A 218 -11.59 8.04 -10.57
C LYS A 218 -12.67 8.89 -9.88
N THR A 219 -13.86 8.35 -9.68
CA THR A 219 -15.00 9.09 -9.13
C THR A 219 -14.78 9.42 -7.66
N SER A 220 -14.32 8.44 -6.88
CA SER A 220 -14.03 8.57 -5.46
C SER A 220 -12.87 9.53 -5.23
N PHE A 221 -11.83 9.47 -6.08
CA PHE A 221 -10.74 10.43 -6.08
C PHE A 221 -11.22 11.86 -6.34
N GLN A 222 -12.09 12.06 -7.34
CA GLN A 222 -12.68 13.38 -7.63
C GLN A 222 -13.52 13.90 -6.46
N LYS A 223 -14.40 13.07 -5.89
CA LYS A 223 -15.17 13.41 -4.68
C LYS A 223 -14.25 13.83 -3.53
N LEU A 224 -13.16 13.10 -3.30
CA LEU A 224 -12.16 13.46 -2.29
C LEU A 224 -11.55 14.83 -2.55
N LYS A 225 -11.06 15.10 -3.78
CA LYS A 225 -10.42 16.37 -4.14
C LYS A 225 -11.38 17.55 -4.03
N GLU A 226 -12.66 17.35 -4.31
CA GLU A 226 -13.73 18.36 -4.17
C GLU A 226 -14.19 18.56 -2.71
N GLY A 227 -13.72 17.75 -1.76
CA GLY A 227 -14.18 17.80 -0.37
C GLY A 227 -15.59 17.25 -0.17
N LYS A 228 -16.06 16.39 -1.08
CA LYS A 228 -17.39 15.74 -1.08
C LYS A 228 -17.30 14.24 -0.73
N SER A 229 -16.20 13.81 -0.11
CA SER A 229 -16.06 12.43 0.36
C SER A 229 -17.03 12.19 1.50
N GLU A 230 -17.80 11.10 1.42
CA GLU A 230 -18.75 10.69 2.46
C GLU A 230 -18.03 10.25 3.74
N TRP A 231 -16.82 9.70 3.59
CA TRP A 231 -16.03 9.15 4.67
C TRP A 231 -14.70 9.88 4.82
N ARG A 232 -14.25 10.03 6.08
CA ARG A 232 -12.94 10.57 6.43
C ARG A 232 -11.88 9.47 6.30
N VAL A 233 -11.35 9.33 5.08
CA VAL A 233 -10.38 8.28 4.73
C VAL A 233 -9.00 8.86 4.43
N CYS A 234 -8.96 10.00 3.73
CA CYS A 234 -7.73 10.66 3.29
C CYS A 234 -7.93 12.18 3.28
N ASP A 235 -6.85 12.94 3.22
CA ASP A 235 -6.89 14.39 3.06
C ASP A 235 -6.87 14.78 1.56
N ARG A 236 -7.72 15.74 1.19
CA ARG A 236 -7.83 16.22 -0.20
C ARG A 236 -6.54 16.89 -0.71
N ASN A 237 -5.69 17.37 0.18
CA ASN A 237 -4.43 18.04 -0.16
C ASN A 237 -3.25 17.07 -0.27
N HIS A 238 -3.45 15.79 0.08
CA HIS A 238 -2.40 14.79 -0.13
C HIS A 238 -2.04 14.65 -1.61
N GLU A 239 -0.80 14.24 -1.84
CA GLU A 239 -0.30 13.85 -3.15
C GLU A 239 -0.65 12.38 -3.44
N PHE A 240 -0.85 12.09 -4.72
CA PHE A 240 -1.29 10.79 -5.19
C PHE A 240 -0.48 10.34 -6.40
N LEU A 241 -0.16 9.05 -6.44
CA LEU A 241 0.29 8.38 -7.65
C LEU A 241 -0.93 7.94 -8.45
N CYS A 242 -1.00 8.33 -9.72
CA CYS A 242 -1.96 7.77 -10.67
C CYS A 242 -1.33 6.57 -11.38
N ILE A 243 -1.92 5.40 -11.18
CA ILE A 243 -1.64 4.21 -11.99
C ILE A 243 -2.69 4.21 -13.11
N PRO A 244 -2.30 4.36 -14.39
CA PRO A 244 -3.25 4.39 -15.49
C PRO A 244 -3.84 3.00 -15.75
N ILE A 245 -4.82 2.95 -16.64
CA ILE A 245 -5.38 1.69 -17.14
C ILE A 245 -4.27 0.91 -17.88
N TRP A 246 -4.16 -0.36 -17.53
CA TRP A 246 -3.33 -1.38 -18.14
C TRP A 246 -4.23 -2.54 -18.58
N ASP A 247 -5.05 -2.28 -19.59
CA ASP A 247 -5.93 -3.29 -20.17
C ASP A 247 -5.13 -4.44 -20.83
N SER A 248 -5.83 -5.52 -21.18
CA SER A 248 -5.22 -6.68 -21.85
C SER A 248 -4.44 -6.28 -23.09
N LYS A 249 -5.02 -5.44 -23.97
CA LYS A 249 -4.39 -4.97 -25.20
C LYS A 249 -3.03 -4.31 -24.93
N ARG A 250 -2.96 -3.43 -23.93
CA ARG A 250 -1.72 -2.75 -23.57
C ARG A 250 -0.72 -3.72 -22.94
N LEU A 251 -1.17 -4.57 -22.03
CA LEU A 251 -0.33 -5.57 -21.38
C LEU A 251 0.26 -6.58 -22.39
N ASP A 252 -0.49 -6.92 -23.44
CA ASP A 252 -0.07 -7.84 -24.52
C ASP A 252 1.05 -7.28 -25.41
N THR A 253 1.31 -5.97 -25.36
CA THR A 253 2.42 -5.36 -26.10
C THR A 253 3.79 -5.67 -25.51
N PHE A 254 3.86 -6.14 -24.25
CA PHE A 254 5.13 -6.40 -23.58
C PHE A 254 5.60 -7.84 -23.77
N PRO A 255 6.86 -8.06 -24.18
CA PRO A 255 7.42 -9.40 -24.23
C PRO A 255 7.42 -10.06 -22.84
N ARG A 256 7.27 -11.38 -22.81
CA ARG A 256 7.40 -12.14 -21.55
C ARG A 256 8.78 -11.91 -20.94
N GLY A 257 8.83 -11.72 -19.62
CA GLY A 257 10.07 -11.46 -18.89
C GLY A 257 10.57 -10.02 -18.97
N TYR A 258 9.76 -9.08 -19.48
CA TYR A 258 10.09 -7.65 -19.50
C TYR A 258 9.13 -6.85 -18.61
N VAL A 259 9.60 -5.71 -18.11
CA VAL A 259 8.84 -4.79 -17.25
C VAL A 259 8.93 -3.37 -17.80
N PRO A 260 7.81 -2.64 -17.94
CA PRO A 260 7.83 -1.23 -18.30
C PRO A 260 8.24 -0.36 -17.11
N VAL A 261 9.24 0.50 -17.31
CA VAL A 261 9.76 1.44 -16.30
C VAL A 261 9.81 2.84 -16.91
N GLY A 262 8.78 3.64 -16.63
CA GLY A 262 8.62 4.95 -17.25
C GLY A 262 8.41 4.84 -18.76
N LYS A 263 9.41 5.25 -19.55
CA LYS A 263 9.37 5.17 -21.04
C LYS A 263 10.12 3.95 -21.59
N GLU A 264 10.82 3.21 -20.74
CA GLU A 264 11.62 2.06 -21.14
C GLU A 264 10.86 0.75 -20.89
N VAL A 265 11.18 -0.27 -21.68
CA VAL A 265 10.78 -1.67 -21.44
C VAL A 265 12.06 -2.46 -21.32
N ILE A 266 12.35 -2.98 -20.13
CA ILE A 266 13.63 -3.63 -19.83
C ILE A 266 13.43 -5.07 -19.35
N PRO A 267 14.42 -5.96 -19.51
CA PRO A 267 14.37 -7.29 -18.92
C PRO A 267 14.10 -7.23 -17.42
N PHE A 268 13.31 -8.17 -16.91
CA PHE A 268 12.99 -8.26 -15.49
C PHE A 268 14.26 -8.42 -14.63
N SER A 269 15.27 -9.15 -15.11
CA SER A 269 16.60 -9.24 -14.48
C SER A 269 17.23 -7.86 -14.28
N ASP A 270 17.23 -7.04 -15.33
CA ASP A 270 17.86 -5.72 -15.34
C ASP A 270 17.12 -4.76 -14.40
N TRP A 271 15.79 -4.84 -14.37
CA TRP A 271 14.97 -4.09 -13.42
C TRP A 271 15.32 -4.44 -11.96
N LYS A 272 15.42 -5.74 -11.64
CA LYS A 272 15.83 -6.20 -10.30
C LYS A 272 17.23 -5.70 -9.94
N ASP A 273 18.19 -5.78 -10.86
CA ASP A 273 19.56 -5.34 -10.60
C ASP A 273 19.65 -3.83 -10.41
N ARG A 274 18.91 -3.04 -11.20
CA ARG A 274 18.79 -1.57 -11.01
C ARG A 274 18.25 -1.25 -9.61
N ILE A 275 17.18 -1.92 -9.19
CA ILE A 275 16.61 -1.72 -7.85
C ILE A 275 17.61 -2.13 -6.76
N ARG A 276 18.28 -3.28 -6.90
CA ARG A 276 19.27 -3.76 -5.93
C ARG A 276 20.39 -2.73 -5.73
N ARG A 277 20.95 -2.17 -6.81
CA ARG A 277 21.99 -1.14 -6.71
C ARG A 277 21.50 0.11 -5.97
N VAL A 278 20.28 0.58 -6.26
CA VAL A 278 19.75 1.83 -5.69
C VAL A 278 19.31 1.70 -4.23
N TYR A 279 18.77 0.54 -3.84
CA TYR A 279 18.10 0.39 -2.54
C TYR A 279 18.76 -0.61 -1.60
N ILE A 280 19.63 -1.48 -2.10
CA ILE A 280 20.28 -2.54 -1.33
C ILE A 280 21.80 -2.38 -1.31
N GLU A 281 22.43 -1.74 -2.29
CA GLU A 281 23.90 -1.64 -2.37
C GLU A 281 24.40 -0.19 -2.39
N PHE A 282 23.55 0.77 -2.00
CA PHE A 282 23.84 2.20 -2.07
C PHE A 282 24.91 2.70 -1.07
N ASP A 283 25.35 1.83 -0.18
CA ASP A 283 26.36 2.05 0.85
C ASP A 283 27.69 1.34 0.57
N ARG A 284 27.84 0.74 -0.62
CA ARG A 284 29.07 0.08 -1.09
C ARG A 284 29.93 0.98 -1.96
#